data_AF-A0A382VPJ7-F1
#
_entry.id   AF-A0A382VPJ7-F1
#
_cell.length_a   1.000
_cell.length_b   1.000
_cell.length_c   1.000
_cell.angle_alpha   90.00
_cell.angle_beta   90.00
_cell.angle_gamma   90.00
#
_symmetry.space_group_name_H-M   'P 1'
#
loop_
_entity.id
_entity.type
_entity.pdbx_description
1 polymer ?
#
loop_
_entity_poly.entity_id
_entity_poly.type
_entity_poly.pdbx_seq_one_letter_code
_entity_poly.pdbx_strand_id
1 'polypeptide(L)'
;KVRSDFVRPFKDAWHSLDRQRLYDGKDLENMFMTSFLQHLIDIDFDVRAAFTENGWLEVDTAEDLELYERCFHEGTLKEIINLDKCQLHQK
;
A
#
# COMPACT_ATOMS: atom_id res chain seq x y z
N LYS A 1 3.33 -0.72 -5.20
CA LYS A 1 4.43 -0.70 -6.21
C LYS A 1 4.02 0.25 -7.34
N VAL A 2 4.90 1.15 -7.76
CA VAL A 2 4.67 2.03 -8.93
C VAL A 2 5.71 1.65 -9.99
N ARG A 3 5.29 1.53 -11.25
CA ARG A 3 6.20 1.22 -12.37
C ARG A 3 7.17 2.40 -12.56
N SER A 4 8.43 2.15 -12.87
CA SER A 4 9.48 3.18 -12.85
C SER A 4 9.20 4.37 -13.77
N ASP A 5 8.62 4.12 -14.94
CA ASP A 5 8.16 5.11 -15.91
C ASP A 5 6.94 5.92 -15.43
N PHE A 6 6.15 5.37 -14.49
CA PHE A 6 4.99 6.03 -13.90
C PHE A 6 5.31 6.83 -12.63
N VAL A 7 6.55 6.80 -12.13
CA VAL A 7 6.94 7.55 -10.92
C VAL A 7 6.74 9.05 -11.08
N ARG A 8 7.10 9.61 -12.24
CA ARG A 8 6.90 11.04 -12.52
C ARG A 8 5.40 11.39 -12.63
N PRO A 9 4.60 10.74 -13.51
CA PRO A 9 3.16 10.95 -13.56
C PRO A 9 2.45 10.81 -12.21
N PHE A 10 2.83 9.83 -11.39
CA PHE A 10 2.25 9.62 -10.07
C PHE A 10 2.49 10.81 -9.12
N LYS A 11 3.70 11.38 -9.12
CA LYS A 11 4.00 12.58 -8.35
C LYS A 11 3.25 13.79 -8.89
N ASP A 12 3.19 13.94 -10.21
CA ASP A 12 2.50 15.05 -10.86
C ASP A 12 1.00 15.01 -10.52
N ALA A 13 0.38 13.83 -10.50
CA ALA A 13 -1.00 13.63 -10.07
C ALA A 13 -1.24 14.14 -8.64
N TRP A 14 -0.37 13.76 -7.68
CA TRP A 14 -0.44 14.28 -6.31
C TRP A 14 -0.33 15.81 -6.24
N HIS A 15 0.64 16.38 -6.97
CA HIS A 15 0.85 17.83 -6.97
C HIS A 15 -0.25 18.61 -7.69
N SER A 16 -1.01 17.96 -8.57
CA SER A 16 -2.13 18.56 -9.30
C SER A 16 -3.43 18.61 -8.51
N LEU A 17 -3.50 17.94 -7.34
CA LEU A 17 -4.68 17.94 -6.48
C LEU A 17 -5.04 19.37 -6.03
N ASP A 18 -6.32 19.71 -6.13
CA ASP A 18 -6.85 20.97 -5.62
C ASP A 18 -6.76 20.97 -4.08
N ARG A 19 -6.03 21.94 -3.54
CA ARG A 19 -5.78 22.11 -2.10
C ARG A 19 -6.98 22.68 -1.35
N GLN A 20 -7.95 23.27 -2.05
CA GLN A 20 -9.16 23.85 -1.45
C GLN A 20 -10.35 22.89 -1.51
N ARG A 21 -10.23 21.81 -2.29
CA ARG A 21 -11.25 20.77 -2.39
C ARG A 21 -11.23 19.85 -1.17
N LEU A 22 -12.41 19.35 -0.80
CA LEU A 22 -12.57 18.23 0.13
C LEU A 22 -12.62 16.91 -0.62
N TYR A 23 -11.93 15.90 -0.09
CA TYR A 23 -11.87 14.53 -0.57
C TYR A 23 -12.45 13.62 0.52
N ASP A 24 -13.62 13.04 0.26
CA ASP A 24 -14.40 12.28 1.25
C ASP A 24 -14.57 13.03 2.59
N GLY A 25 -14.83 14.34 2.48
CA GLY A 25 -15.05 15.24 3.62
C GLY A 25 -13.79 15.70 4.34
N LYS A 26 -12.59 15.33 3.85
CA LYS A 26 -11.30 15.73 4.43
C LYS A 26 -10.53 16.69 3.52
N ASP A 27 -9.73 17.57 4.12
CA ASP A 27 -8.76 18.38 3.37
C ASP A 27 -7.63 17.50 2.80
N LEU A 28 -6.78 18.09 1.95
CA LEU A 28 -5.69 17.37 1.30
C LEU A 28 -4.68 16.77 2.30
N GLU A 29 -4.43 17.43 3.45
CA GLU A 29 -3.44 16.96 4.42
C GLU A 29 -3.94 15.75 5.22
N ASN A 30 -5.25 15.60 5.35
CA ASN A 30 -5.90 14.50 6.06
C ASN A 30 -6.58 13.48 5.12
N MET A 31 -6.51 13.68 3.80
CA MET A 31 -7.18 12.85 2.81
C MET A 31 -6.88 11.36 3.00
N PHE A 32 -7.90 10.51 2.87
CA PHE A 32 -7.67 9.06 2.89
C PHE A 32 -6.87 8.62 1.65
N MET A 33 -5.95 7.67 1.84
CA MET A 33 -5.20 7.09 0.73
C MET A 33 -6.12 6.43 -0.32
N THR A 34 -7.29 5.92 0.09
CA THR A 34 -8.30 5.39 -0.82
C THR A 34 -8.90 6.46 -1.73
N SER A 35 -9.11 7.68 -1.23
CA SER A 35 -9.57 8.81 -2.05
C SER A 35 -8.52 9.17 -3.11
N PHE A 36 -7.23 9.12 -2.75
CA PHE A 36 -6.16 9.34 -3.72
C PHE A 36 -6.09 8.24 -4.79
N LEU A 37 -6.24 6.97 -4.40
CA LEU A 37 -6.32 5.87 -5.35
C LEU A 37 -7.51 6.03 -6.31
N GLN A 38 -8.67 6.47 -5.81
CA GLN A 38 -9.82 6.78 -6.65
C GLN A 38 -9.51 7.93 -7.62
N HIS A 39 -8.88 9.01 -7.15
CA HIS A 39 -8.46 10.10 -8.03
C HIS A 39 -7.54 9.63 -9.16
N LEU A 40 -6.57 8.75 -8.86
CA LEU A 40 -5.70 8.16 -9.87
C LEU A 40 -6.51 7.36 -10.91
N ILE A 41 -7.49 6.57 -10.47
CA ILE A 41 -8.41 5.86 -11.37
C ILE A 41 -9.20 6.84 -12.24
N ASP A 42 -9.70 7.94 -11.66
CA ASP A 42 -10.48 8.95 -12.36
C ASP A 42 -9.68 9.68 -13.46
N ILE A 43 -8.35 9.72 -13.34
CA ILE A 43 -7.43 10.26 -14.36
C ILE A 43 -6.76 9.15 -15.20
N ASP A 44 -7.42 7.99 -15.31
CA ASP A 44 -7.05 6.85 -16.15
C ASP A 44 -5.71 6.16 -15.79
N PHE A 45 -5.26 6.24 -14.54
CA PHE A 45 -4.15 5.39 -14.10
C PHE A 45 -4.60 3.93 -14.02
N ASP A 46 -3.75 3.02 -14.53
CA ASP A 46 -3.93 1.58 -14.39
C ASP A 46 -3.59 1.13 -12.96
N VAL A 47 -4.56 1.24 -12.06
CA VAL A 47 -4.48 0.79 -10.68
C VAL A 47 -4.99 -0.65 -10.58
N ARG A 48 -4.17 -1.54 -10.04
CA ARG A 48 -4.50 -2.97 -9.87
C ARG A 48 -4.19 -3.45 -8.46
N ALA A 49 -5.05 -4.34 -7.96
CA ALA A 49 -4.77 -5.05 -6.72
C ALA A 49 -3.56 -5.97 -6.89
N ALA A 50 -2.68 -5.98 -5.89
CA ALA A 50 -1.61 -6.96 -5.76
C ALA A 50 -2.07 -8.02 -4.75
N PHE A 51 -2.60 -9.14 -5.27
CA PHE A 51 -3.08 -10.23 -4.43
C PHE A 51 -1.91 -10.92 -3.72
N THR A 52 -2.15 -11.34 -2.47
CA THR A 52 -1.21 -12.11 -1.67
C THR A 52 -1.97 -13.15 -0.83
N GLU A 53 -1.39 -14.33 -0.65
CA GLU A 53 -1.93 -15.39 0.20
C GLU A 53 -1.15 -15.42 1.52
N ASN A 54 -1.57 -14.60 2.48
CA ASN A 54 -0.87 -14.43 3.76
C ASN A 54 0.61 -14.01 3.63
N GLY A 55 1.01 -13.35 2.55
CA GLY A 55 2.39 -12.90 2.31
C GLY A 55 2.65 -11.44 2.70
N TRP A 56 1.72 -10.83 3.43
CA TRP A 56 1.85 -9.48 3.98
C TRP A 56 1.50 -9.53 5.46
N LEU A 57 2.34 -8.90 6.28
CA LEU A 57 2.17 -8.78 7.72
C LEU A 57 2.15 -7.28 8.05
N GLU A 58 1.11 -6.86 8.73
CA GLU A 58 0.94 -5.49 9.25
C GLU A 58 1.37 -5.46 10.72
N VAL A 59 1.97 -4.35 11.14
CA VAL A 59 2.49 -4.14 12.50
C VAL A 59 1.98 -2.78 12.97
N ASP A 60 0.90 -2.79 13.73
CA ASP A 60 0.22 -1.56 14.18
C ASP A 60 0.40 -1.30 15.68
N THR A 61 0.86 -2.31 16.42
CA THR A 61 1.04 -2.26 17.87
C THR A 61 2.45 -2.70 18.28
N ALA A 62 2.83 -2.40 19.53
CA ALA A 62 4.08 -2.90 20.10
C ALA A 62 4.04 -4.43 20.22
N GLU A 63 2.86 -4.97 20.54
CA GLU A 63 2.61 -6.40 20.66
C GLU A 63 2.81 -7.13 19.32
N ASP A 64 2.40 -6.54 18.20
CA ASP A 64 2.64 -7.09 16.86
C ASP A 64 4.15 -7.17 16.57
N LEU A 65 4.91 -6.13 16.96
CA LEU A 65 6.35 -6.08 16.79
C LEU A 65 7.05 -7.14 17.65
N GLU A 66 6.68 -7.25 18.92
CA GLU A 66 7.21 -8.26 19.84
C GLU A 66 6.92 -9.69 19.35
N LEU A 67 5.72 -9.94 18.82
CA LEU A 67 5.36 -11.22 18.21
C LEU A 67 6.24 -11.51 17.00
N TYR A 68 6.38 -10.55 16.09
CA TYR A 68 7.25 -10.68 14.91
C TYR A 68 8.70 -10.99 15.31
N GLU A 69 9.25 -10.21 16.25
CA GLU A 69 10.62 -10.40 16.72
C GLU A 69 10.83 -11.78 17.34
N ARG A 70 9.91 -12.23 18.21
CA ARG A 70 9.98 -13.59 18.79
C ARG A 70 9.96 -14.66 17.70
N CYS A 71 8.99 -14.61 16.79
CA CYS A 71 8.88 -15.58 15.70
C CYS A 71 10.09 -15.57 14.77
N PHE A 72 10.72 -14.41 14.56
CA PHE A 72 11.96 -14.29 13.79
C PHE A 72 13.13 -15.00 14.47
N HIS A 73 13.35 -14.77 15.77
CA HIS A 73 14.45 -15.39 16.52
C HIS A 73 14.26 -16.90 16.71
N GLU A 74 13.01 -17.36 16.86
CA GLU A 74 12.68 -18.78 17.00
C GLU A 74 12.64 -19.53 15.66
N GLY A 75 12.69 -18.82 14.53
CA GLY A 75 12.59 -19.42 13.19
C GLY A 75 11.17 -19.88 12.81
N THR A 76 10.14 -19.35 13.50
CA THR A 76 8.73 -19.74 13.39
C THR A 76 7.90 -18.74 12.58
N LEU A 77 8.51 -17.81 11.83
CA LEU A 77 7.78 -16.84 10.99
C LEU A 77 6.71 -17.44 10.08
N LYS A 78 6.90 -18.68 9.61
CA LYS A 78 5.92 -19.38 8.76
C LYS A 78 4.55 -19.57 9.41
N GLU A 79 4.46 -19.44 10.74
CA GLU A 79 3.22 -19.50 11.49
C GLU A 79 2.36 -18.24 11.32
N ILE A 80 2.99 -17.08 11.07
CA ILE A 80 2.31 -15.77 10.99
C ILE A 80 2.36 -15.14 9.59
N ILE A 81 3.30 -15.54 8.73
CA ILE A 81 3.42 -15.04 7.36
C ILE A 81 3.92 -16.11 6.39
N ASN A 82 3.36 -16.15 5.18
CA ASN A 82 3.76 -17.02 4.09
C ASN A 82 4.52 -16.24 3.00
N LEU A 83 5.85 -16.27 3.06
CA LEU A 83 6.72 -15.62 2.08
C LEU A 83 6.95 -16.43 0.80
N ASP A 84 6.60 -17.72 0.80
CA ASP A 84 6.87 -18.64 -0.32
C ASP A 84 6.00 -18.34 -1.55
N LYS A 85 4.88 -17.63 -1.37
CA LYS A 85 3.88 -17.33 -2.41
C LYS A 85 3.84 -15.87 -2.87
N CYS A 86 4.85 -15.06 -2.53
CA CYS A 86 5.06 -13.74 -3.14
C CYS A 86 5.54 -13.87 -4.60
N GLN A 87 4.82 -14.63 -5.44
CA GLN A 87 5.07 -14.68 -6.87
C GLN A 87 4.35 -13.53 -7.56
N LEU A 88 5.17 -12.58 -8.02
CA LEU A 88 4.82 -11.53 -8.96
C LEU A 88 3.92 -12.11 -10.06
N HIS A 89 2.73 -11.55 -10.24
CA HIS A 89 2.03 -11.62 -11.52
C HIS A 89 2.99 -11.05 -12.59
N GLN A 90 3.75 -11.94 -13.24
CA GLN A 90 4.38 -11.66 -14.52
C GLN A 90 3.24 -11.56 -15.53
N LYS A 91 2.94 -10.34 -15.94
CA LYS A 91 2.32 -10.04 -17.22
C LYS A 91 3.23 -9.07 -17.96
#